data_AF-A0A518MZ39-F1
#
_entry.id   AF-A0A518MZ39-F1
#
_cell.length_a   1.000
_cell.length_b   1.000
_cell.length_c   1.000
_cell.angle_alpha   90.00
_cell.angle_beta   90.00
_cell.angle_gamma   90.00
#
_symmetry.space_group_name_H-M   'P 1'
#
loop_
_entity.id
_entity.type
_entity.pdbx_description
1 polymer ?
#
loop_
_entity_poly.entity_id
_entity_poly.type
_entity_poly.pdbx_seq_one_letter_code
_entity_poly.pdbx_strand_id
1 'polypeptide(L)' 'MESLRAIRNSLLTETDWTQVEDSPLSPEKKAEWKNYRQALRDLTDVDDLTTIVWPVKPL' A
#
# COMPACT_ATOMS: atom_id res chain seq x y z
N MET A 1 10.28 -1.80 18.05
CA MET A 1 10.49 -0.85 16.95
C MET A 1 10.01 -1.55 15.69
N GLU A 2 8.79 -1.25 15.24
CA GLU A 2 8.32 -1.78 13.95
C GLU A 2 9.21 -1.16 12.88
N SER A 3 9.76 -1.98 11.98
CA SER A 3 10.56 -1.47 10.87
C SER A 3 9.63 -0.94 9.79
N LEU A 4 10.09 0.01 8.95
CA LEU A 4 9.39 0.45 7.75
C LEU A 4 8.76 -0.72 6.99
N ARG A 5 9.55 -1.77 6.85
CA ARG A 5 9.20 -3.02 6.18
C ARG A 5 8.01 -3.71 6.81
N ALA A 6 7.87 -3.71 8.13
CA ALA A 6 6.73 -4.32 8.83
C ALA A 6 5.43 -3.57 8.52
N ILE A 7 5.40 -2.25 8.65
CA ILE A 7 4.22 -1.42 8.37
C ILE A 7 3.83 -1.53 6.89
N ARG A 8 4.81 -1.39 5.99
CA ARG A 8 4.61 -1.56 4.55
C ARG A 8 4.02 -2.93 4.23
N ASN A 9 4.57 -4.00 4.81
CA ASN A 9 4.07 -5.36 4.58
C ASN A 9 2.66 -5.55 5.14
N SER A 10 2.32 -4.94 6.28
CA SER A 10 0.95 -4.97 6.83
C SER A 10 -0.03 -4.32 5.85
N LEU A 11 0.26 -3.10 5.41
CA LEU A 11 -0.61 -2.35 4.47
C LEU A 11 -0.74 -3.06 3.11
N LEU A 12 0.32 -3.70 2.62
CA LEU A 12 0.26 -4.54 1.42
C LEU A 12 -0.58 -5.80 1.68
N THR A 13 -0.45 -6.45 2.82
CA THR A 13 -1.26 -7.66 3.12
C THR A 13 -2.75 -7.32 3.25
N GLU A 14 -3.08 -6.23 3.96
CA GLU A 14 -4.45 -5.74 4.13
C GLU A 14 -5.15 -5.42 2.80
N THR A 15 -4.38 -5.03 1.80
CA THR A 15 -4.91 -4.57 0.50
C THR A 15 -4.65 -5.58 -0.60
N ASP A 16 -4.18 -6.78 -0.27
CA ASP A 16 -3.82 -7.80 -1.25
C ASP A 16 -5.04 -8.30 -2.03
N TRP A 17 -6.18 -8.42 -1.34
CA TRP A 17 -7.47 -8.79 -1.93
C TRP A 17 -7.92 -7.85 -3.06
N THR A 18 -7.43 -6.60 -3.11
CA THR A 18 -7.78 -5.62 -4.15
C THR A 18 -7.12 -5.93 -5.50
N GLN A 19 -6.01 -6.69 -5.48
CA GLN A 19 -5.24 -7.02 -6.68
C GLN A 19 -5.67 -8.35 -7.33
N VAL A 20 -6.52 -9.11 -6.64
CA VAL A 20 -7.02 -10.39 -7.13
C VAL A 20 -7.99 -10.14 -8.30
N GLU A 21 -7.95 -10.99 -9.32
CA GLU A 21 -8.87 -10.90 -10.46
C GLU A 21 -10.33 -11.00 -10.03
N ASP A 22 -10.61 -11.85 -9.04
CA ASP A 22 -11.93 -12.03 -8.41
C ASP A 22 -12.33 -10.90 -7.43
N SER A 23 -11.50 -9.86 -7.29
CA SER A 23 -11.86 -8.70 -6.46
C SER A 23 -13.11 -8.02 -7.02
N PRO A 24 -14.10 -7.67 -6.17
CA PRO A 24 -15.36 -7.03 -6.57
C PRO A 24 -15.19 -5.57 -7.04
N LEU A 25 -13.96 -5.07 -7.09
CA LEU A 25 -13.62 -3.72 -7.50
C LEU A 25 -13.70 -3.55 -9.02
N SER A 26 -14.12 -2.36 -9.45
CA SER A 26 -14.04 -1.98 -10.87
C SER A 26 -12.58 -1.87 -11.34
N PRO A 27 -12.31 -1.99 -12.66
CA PRO A 27 -10.95 -1.85 -13.19
C PRO A 27 -10.26 -0.55 -12.80
N GLU A 28 -11.01 0.56 -12.75
CA GLU A 28 -10.50 1.87 -12.33
C GLU A 28 -10.05 1.84 -10.86
N LYS A 29 -10.87 1.23 -9.99
CA LYS A 29 -10.54 1.07 -8.57
C LYS A 29 -9.33 0.15 -8.39
N LYS A 30 -9.23 -0.94 -9.14
CA LYS A 30 -8.04 -1.81 -9.11
C LYS A 30 -6.77 -1.05 -9.53
N ALA A 31 -6.87 -0.13 -10.50
CA ALA A 31 -5.77 0.73 -10.90
C ALA A 31 -5.36 1.73 -9.79
N GLU A 32 -6.33 2.34 -9.10
CA GLU A 32 -6.07 3.20 -7.94
C GLU A 32 -5.36 2.42 -6.82
N TRP A 33 -5.84 1.22 -6.47
CA TRP A 33 -5.21 0.37 -5.48
C TRP A 33 -3.81 -0.09 -5.90
N LYS A 34 -3.60 -0.36 -7.19
CA LYS A 34 -2.27 -0.68 -7.74
C LYS A 34 -1.31 0.49 -7.55
N ASN A 35 -1.73 1.72 -7.82
CA ASN A 35 -0.93 2.92 -7.61
C ASN A 35 -0.62 3.15 -6.12
N TYR A 36 -1.61 2.98 -5.24
CA TYR A 36 -1.43 3.02 -3.79
C TYR A 36 -0.37 2.01 -3.31
N ARG A 37 -0.47 0.75 -3.76
CA ARG A 37 0.48 -0.31 -3.41
C ARG A 37 1.88 -0.07 -3.98
N GLN A 38 1.97 0.58 -5.14
CA GLN A 38 3.25 0.99 -5.71
C GLN A 38 3.89 2.09 -4.84
N ALA A 39 3.14 3.13 -4.48
CA ALA A 39 3.62 4.19 -3.60
C ALA A 39 4.11 3.64 -2.24
N LEU A 40 3.42 2.62 -1.68
CA LEU A 40 3.90 1.93 -0.47
C LEU A 40 5.24 1.22 -0.67
N ARG A 41 5.48 0.63 -1.85
CA ARG A 41 6.74 -0.06 -2.17
C ARG A 41 7.87 0.92 -2.44
N ASP A 42 7.54 2.06 -3.04
CA ASP A 42 8.47 3.14 -3.35
C ASP A 42 8.98 3.86 -2.09
N LEU A 43 8.33 3.64 -0.93
CA LEU A 43 8.91 3.95 0.37
C LEU A 43 10.05 2.95 0.67
N THR A 44 11.25 3.26 0.16
CA THR A 44 12.51 2.58 0.45
C THR A 44 13.45 3.52 1.20
N ASP A 45 14.07 3.03 2.29
CA ASP A 45 15.05 3.75 3.10
C ASP A 45 14.59 5.11 3.63
N VAL A 46 13.75 5.06 4.66
CA VAL A 46 13.42 6.25 5.44
C VAL A 46 14.00 6.09 6.83
N ASP A 47 14.91 6.99 7.19
CA ASP A 47 15.61 6.98 8.48
C ASP A 47 14.64 7.13 9.66
N ASP A 48 13.51 7.82 9.46
CA ASP A 48 12.50 8.07 10.48
C ASP A 48 11.08 7.75 9.99
N LEU A 49 10.49 6.72 10.57
CA LEU A 49 9.12 6.26 10.28
C LEU A 49 8.05 7.26 10.71
N THR A 50 8.35 8.14 11.66
CA THR A 50 7.41 9.15 12.15
C THR A 50 7.25 10.31 11.18
N THR A 51 8.22 10.47 10.26
CA THR A 51 8.19 11.49 9.20
C THR A 51 7.64 10.97 7.87
N ILE A 52 7.43 9.64 7.75
CA ILE A 52 6.84 9.04 6.54
C ILE A 52 5.42 9.55 6.36
N VAL A 53 5.18 10.15 5.20
CA VAL A 53 3.84 10.39 4.69
C VAL A 53 3.38 9.11 4.00
N TRP A 54 2.49 8.36 4.66
CA TRP A 54 1.89 7.18 4.08
C TRP A 54 0.88 7.59 2.99
N PRO A 55 0.85 6.88 1.84
CA PRO A 55 -0.16 7.13 0.82
C PRO A 55 -1.57 6.92 1.39
N VAL A 56 -2.54 7.68 0.90
CA VAL A 56 -3.93 7.58 1.35
C VAL A 56 -4.61 6.42 0.61
N LYS A 57 -5.32 5.56 1.37
CA LYS A 57 -6.11 4.47 0.80
C LYS A 57 -7.17 5.05 -0.15
N PRO A 58 -7.28 4.56 -1.40
CA PRO A 58 -8.34 4.98 -2.31
C PRO A 58 -9.71 4.56 -1.76
N LEU A 59 -10.72 5.40 -2.02
CA LEU A 59 -12.12 5.21 -1.62
C LEU A 59 -12.86 4.23 -2.54
#